data_AF-A0A3M1B2M5-F1
#
_entry.id   AF-A0A3M1B2M5-F1
#
_cell.length_a   1.000
_cell.length_b   1.000
_cell.length_c   1.000
_cell.angle_alpha   90.00
_cell.angle_beta   90.00
_cell.angle_gamma   90.00
#
_symmetry.space_group_name_H-M   'P 1'
#
loop_
_entity.id
_entity.type
_entity.pdbx_description
1 polymer ?
#
loop_
_entity_poly.entity_id
_entity_poly.type
_entity_poly.pdbx_seq_one_letter_code
_entity_poly.pdbx_strand_id
1 'polypeptide(L)'
;MKRPIVCEGFYGDEVVPLALPEGTRILRPPPPHAPLADVEGAVRAALQAPIAHRPVRELVGRGARVAIAFDDPAVAPMTDPDFREIAIGALLQELTEAGVRPGDIRLICANALHRKWMRFELARILGQGITTFWPPHRLYCHDAEDPTELCHLGETERGIEVEVNRAVVEADQFFYVNLTLTPMNGGWKSIVVGLSSFRSIRHHHRPFPATGHSIMDPKRSAFRKILWEMGDLLIARLASEGKKPFTIEGVLNSATPPQIAAVHAGSIPEVHEKTLEFLATQQSVPVTGQSDALLLSLPNQDPYSQFSTINPLLVTNLALAYSFGLYEGVPLVREGGVLIIHHPLSDTFDDARHPAYRPFYEEILPETKDPFEIWDRYVEDYAHRPEFLHRYRYAYGFHGTHPFFMWNSTNFPRRHLGRIVFAAPRKPEVAQWLGFESFPSLDAALDSVAADFGNGFSLTYHPTLPITIARVCP
;
A
#
# COMPACT_ATOMS: atom_id res chain seq x y z
N MET A 1 -17.66 41.05 -5.22
CA MET A 1 -16.98 39.92 -4.54
C MET A 1 -16.93 38.76 -5.52
N LYS A 2 -15.74 38.22 -5.77
CA LYS A 2 -15.58 37.00 -6.57
C LYS A 2 -16.14 35.81 -5.79
N ARG A 3 -16.83 34.89 -6.45
CA ARG A 3 -17.53 33.77 -5.79
C ARG A 3 -16.55 32.63 -5.49
N PRO A 4 -16.63 32.00 -4.30
CA PRO A 4 -15.79 30.84 -3.99
C PRO A 4 -16.12 29.65 -4.90
N ILE A 5 -15.14 28.78 -5.12
CA ILE A 5 -15.38 27.48 -5.75
C ILE A 5 -15.97 26.57 -4.67
N VAL A 6 -17.14 25.98 -4.96
CA VAL A 6 -17.79 25.03 -4.05
C VAL A 6 -17.58 23.61 -4.59
N CYS A 7 -17.04 22.74 -3.74
CA CYS A 7 -16.88 21.32 -4.03
C CYS A 7 -17.08 20.50 -2.74
N GLU A 8 -16.97 19.18 -2.83
CA GLU A 8 -17.02 18.29 -1.67
C GLU A 8 -15.62 17.77 -1.34
N GLY A 9 -15.43 17.39 -0.08
CA GLY A 9 -14.22 16.72 0.37
C GLY A 9 -14.44 15.93 1.65
N PHE A 10 -13.54 15.00 1.92
CA PHE A 10 -13.60 14.22 3.14
C PHE A 10 -13.20 15.03 4.38
N TYR A 11 -13.82 14.67 5.49
CA TYR A 11 -13.44 15.08 6.83
C TYR A 11 -13.63 13.88 7.76
N GLY A 12 -12.67 12.96 7.70
CA GLY A 12 -12.77 11.67 8.40
C GLY A 12 -13.85 10.80 7.78
N ASP A 13 -14.89 10.45 8.54
CA ASP A 13 -15.99 9.60 8.05
C ASP A 13 -17.08 10.39 7.29
N GLU A 14 -16.96 11.71 7.22
CA GLU A 14 -17.95 12.61 6.62
C GLU A 14 -17.48 13.15 5.27
N VAL A 15 -18.42 13.42 4.37
CA VAL A 15 -18.21 14.24 3.16
C VAL A 15 -18.87 15.58 3.39
N VAL A 16 -18.10 16.66 3.31
CA VAL A 16 -18.55 18.01 3.64
C VAL A 16 -18.32 18.98 2.49
N PRO A 17 -19.14 20.03 2.34
CA PRO A 17 -18.90 21.09 1.37
C PRO A 17 -17.67 21.90 1.76
N LEU A 18 -16.84 22.23 0.76
CA LEU A 18 -15.67 23.08 0.86
C LEU A 18 -15.91 24.36 0.05
N ALA A 19 -15.60 25.50 0.65
CA ALA A 19 -15.56 26.79 -0.04
C ALA A 19 -14.10 27.18 -0.25
N LEU A 20 -13.62 27.10 -1.49
CA LEU A 20 -12.22 27.33 -1.85
C LEU A 20 -12.03 28.68 -2.53
N PRO A 21 -10.84 29.31 -2.39
CA PRO A 21 -10.52 30.55 -3.09
C PRO A 21 -10.74 30.43 -4.61
N GLU A 22 -11.17 31.52 -5.23
CA GLU A 22 -11.27 31.59 -6.69
C GLU A 22 -9.90 31.31 -7.33
N GLY A 23 -9.87 30.54 -8.41
CA GLY A 23 -8.64 30.16 -9.08
C GLY A 23 -7.97 28.90 -8.52
N THR A 24 -8.53 28.28 -7.47
CA THR A 24 -8.08 26.97 -6.99
C THR A 24 -8.13 25.94 -8.11
N ARG A 25 -7.00 25.26 -8.34
CA ARG A 25 -6.90 24.13 -9.25
C ARG A 25 -7.46 22.89 -8.56
N ILE A 26 -8.58 22.36 -9.04
CA ILE A 26 -9.12 21.08 -8.56
C ILE A 26 -8.59 19.96 -9.45
N LEU A 27 -7.84 19.02 -8.87
CA LEU A 27 -7.41 17.82 -9.59
C LEU A 27 -8.62 16.91 -9.80
N ARG A 28 -8.86 16.52 -11.06
CA ARG A 28 -9.94 15.61 -11.44
C ARG A 28 -9.36 14.47 -12.27
N PRO A 29 -9.62 13.20 -11.93
CA PRO A 29 -9.16 12.09 -12.76
C PRO A 29 -9.92 12.07 -14.09
N PRO A 30 -9.35 11.41 -15.12
CA PRO A 30 -10.11 10.96 -16.27
C PRO A 30 -11.31 10.09 -15.85
N PRO A 31 -12.33 9.94 -16.70
CA PRO A 31 -13.39 8.97 -16.46
C PRO A 31 -12.79 7.57 -16.22
N PRO A 32 -13.28 6.82 -15.21
CA PRO A 32 -12.75 5.49 -14.93
C PRO A 32 -13.05 4.53 -16.08
N HIS A 33 -12.20 3.53 -16.26
CA HIS A 33 -12.49 2.43 -17.18
C HIS A 33 -13.74 1.67 -16.76
N ALA A 34 -14.48 1.16 -17.74
CA ALA A 34 -15.63 0.31 -17.47
C ALA A 34 -15.20 -0.97 -16.72
N PRO A 35 -15.99 -1.41 -15.73
CA PRO A 35 -15.72 -2.69 -15.07
C PRO A 35 -15.92 -3.87 -16.04
N LEU A 36 -15.26 -4.98 -15.76
CA LEU A 36 -15.50 -6.24 -16.49
C LEU A 36 -16.91 -6.76 -16.18
N ALA A 37 -17.64 -7.16 -17.22
CA ALA A 37 -18.95 -7.77 -17.08
C ALA A 37 -18.86 -9.21 -16.52
N ASP A 38 -17.79 -9.93 -16.85
CA ASP A 38 -17.51 -11.29 -16.38
C ASP A 38 -16.06 -11.38 -15.90
N VAL A 39 -15.87 -11.13 -14.61
CA VAL A 39 -14.54 -11.18 -13.97
C VAL A 39 -13.99 -12.60 -13.94
N GLU A 40 -14.82 -13.60 -13.65
CA GLU A 40 -14.39 -15.00 -13.58
C GLU A 40 -13.96 -15.52 -14.95
N GLY A 41 -14.73 -15.24 -16.00
CA GLY A 41 -14.37 -15.56 -17.37
C GLY A 41 -13.05 -14.90 -17.80
N ALA A 42 -12.81 -13.65 -17.40
CA ALA A 42 -11.55 -12.97 -17.66
C ALA A 42 -10.36 -13.61 -16.93
N VAL A 43 -10.54 -14.06 -15.68
CA VAL A 43 -9.50 -14.84 -14.97
C VAL A 43 -9.18 -16.12 -15.72
N ARG A 44 -10.20 -16.92 -16.07
CA ARG A 44 -10.00 -18.19 -16.79
C ARG A 44 -9.29 -17.99 -18.13
N ALA A 45 -9.67 -16.97 -18.88
CA ALA A 45 -8.98 -16.63 -20.12
C ALA A 45 -7.51 -16.27 -19.89
N ALA A 46 -7.19 -15.51 -18.84
CA ALA A 46 -5.82 -15.13 -18.51
C ALA A 46 -4.97 -16.33 -18.03
N LEU A 47 -5.56 -17.30 -17.32
CA LEU A 47 -4.89 -18.55 -16.93
C LEU A 47 -4.57 -19.46 -18.13
N GLN A 48 -5.47 -19.50 -19.12
CA GLN A 48 -5.32 -20.31 -20.34
C GLN A 48 -4.36 -19.70 -21.36
N ALA A 49 -4.27 -18.37 -21.42
CA ALA A 49 -3.39 -17.65 -22.34
C ALA A 49 -2.52 -16.61 -21.58
N PRO A 50 -1.61 -17.06 -20.70
CA PRO A 50 -0.86 -16.15 -19.84
C PRO A 50 0.22 -15.39 -20.60
N ILE A 51 0.50 -14.17 -20.14
CA ILE A 51 1.50 -13.27 -20.70
C ILE A 51 2.89 -13.83 -20.37
N ALA A 52 3.68 -14.10 -21.42
CA ALA A 52 5.06 -14.58 -21.33
C ALA A 52 5.27 -15.77 -20.36
N HIS A 53 4.25 -16.62 -20.23
CA HIS A 53 4.28 -17.83 -19.41
C HIS A 53 3.59 -18.99 -20.11
N ARG A 54 3.76 -20.22 -19.60
CA ARG A 54 2.96 -21.37 -20.03
C ARG A 54 1.63 -21.42 -19.26
N PRO A 55 0.54 -21.95 -19.86
CA PRO A 55 -0.74 -22.17 -19.19
C PRO A 55 -0.62 -23.08 -17.96
N VAL A 56 -1.49 -22.89 -16.96
CA VAL A 56 -1.45 -23.61 -15.66
C VAL A 56 -1.36 -25.13 -15.82
N ARG A 57 -2.15 -25.71 -16.73
CA ARG A 57 -2.18 -27.15 -17.03
C ARG A 57 -0.85 -27.75 -17.50
N GLU A 58 0.09 -26.92 -17.95
CA GLU A 58 1.44 -27.32 -18.40
C GLU A 58 2.51 -27.10 -17.31
N LEU A 59 2.14 -26.45 -16.21
CA LEU A 59 3.03 -26.15 -15.08
C LEU A 59 2.98 -27.22 -13.99
N VAL A 60 1.82 -27.85 -13.82
CA VAL A 60 1.55 -28.78 -12.71
C VAL A 60 0.96 -30.09 -13.21
N GLY A 61 0.99 -31.10 -12.34
CA GLY A 61 0.37 -32.40 -12.57
C GLY A 61 0.13 -33.15 -11.26
N ARG A 62 -0.20 -34.45 -11.35
CA ARG A 62 -0.38 -35.31 -10.18
C ARG A 62 0.88 -35.31 -9.29
N GLY A 63 0.68 -35.05 -8.00
CA GLY A 63 1.74 -35.04 -6.99
C GLY A 63 2.53 -33.74 -6.89
N ALA A 64 2.26 -32.75 -7.73
CA ALA A 64 2.88 -31.43 -7.62
C ALA A 64 2.46 -30.72 -6.33
N ARG A 65 3.43 -30.13 -5.63
CA ARG A 65 3.21 -29.27 -4.46
C ARG A 65 3.05 -27.83 -4.94
N VAL A 66 1.93 -27.21 -4.60
CA VAL A 66 1.57 -25.87 -5.06
C VAL A 66 1.42 -24.92 -3.88
N ALA A 67 1.94 -23.71 -4.03
CA ALA A 67 1.69 -22.61 -3.12
C ALA A 67 1.00 -21.48 -3.87
N ILE A 68 -0.07 -20.95 -3.28
CA ILE A 68 -0.83 -19.80 -3.79
C ILE A 68 -0.77 -18.73 -2.69
N ALA A 69 -0.04 -17.66 -2.94
CA ALA A 69 -0.07 -16.48 -2.08
C ALA A 69 -1.10 -15.48 -2.57
N PHE A 70 -1.62 -14.64 -1.68
CA PHE A 70 -2.57 -13.61 -2.03
C PHE A 70 -2.46 -12.39 -1.13
N ASP A 71 -2.86 -11.24 -1.66
CA ASP A 71 -2.87 -9.99 -0.91
C ASP A 71 -3.77 -10.07 0.31
N ASP A 72 -3.28 -9.51 1.42
CA ASP A 72 -4.03 -9.41 2.65
C ASP A 72 -5.18 -8.38 2.57
N PRO A 73 -6.14 -8.38 3.52
CA PRO A 73 -7.24 -7.43 3.53
C PRO A 73 -6.87 -5.94 3.59
N ALA A 74 -5.59 -5.58 3.81
CA ALA A 74 -5.14 -4.18 3.75
C ALA A 74 -5.10 -3.64 2.31
N VAL A 75 -5.10 -4.52 1.30
CA VAL A 75 -5.04 -4.12 -0.11
C VAL A 75 -6.44 -3.89 -0.68
N ALA A 76 -6.72 -2.61 -0.98
CA ALA A 76 -7.94 -2.09 -1.63
C ALA A 76 -9.26 -2.38 -0.88
N PRO A 77 -10.36 -1.68 -1.21
CA PRO A 77 -11.66 -1.98 -0.62
C PRO A 77 -12.14 -3.40 -0.97
N MET A 78 -12.69 -4.10 0.02
CA MET A 78 -13.30 -5.42 -0.16
C MET A 78 -14.71 -5.28 -0.76
N THR A 79 -14.95 -5.92 -1.89
CA THR A 79 -16.26 -5.98 -2.56
C THR A 79 -16.72 -7.43 -2.60
N ASP A 80 -18.01 -7.71 -2.40
CA ASP A 80 -18.53 -9.09 -2.43
C ASP A 80 -19.14 -9.42 -3.83
N PRO A 81 -18.74 -10.52 -4.51
CA PRO A 81 -17.59 -11.38 -4.19
C PRO A 81 -16.25 -10.69 -4.47
N ASP A 82 -15.24 -10.98 -3.64
CA ASP A 82 -13.92 -10.37 -3.76
C ASP A 82 -13.14 -11.01 -4.92
N PHE A 83 -12.33 -10.23 -5.61
CA PHE A 83 -11.51 -10.74 -6.72
C PHE A 83 -10.62 -11.91 -6.30
N ARG A 84 -10.09 -11.90 -5.08
CA ARG A 84 -9.24 -12.99 -4.57
C ARG A 84 -10.02 -14.28 -4.44
N GLU A 85 -11.26 -14.24 -3.97
CA GLU A 85 -12.17 -15.40 -3.96
C GLU A 85 -12.37 -15.95 -5.38
N ILE A 86 -12.72 -15.08 -6.33
CA ILE A 86 -12.97 -15.45 -7.73
C ILE A 86 -11.71 -16.07 -8.36
N ALA A 87 -10.57 -15.39 -8.23
CA ALA A 87 -9.33 -15.77 -8.89
C ALA A 87 -8.72 -17.05 -8.29
N ILE A 88 -8.72 -17.17 -6.96
CA ILE A 88 -8.25 -18.39 -6.28
C ILE A 88 -9.20 -19.54 -6.58
N GLY A 89 -10.52 -19.32 -6.60
CA GLY A 89 -11.50 -20.34 -6.98
C GLY A 89 -11.27 -20.90 -8.38
N ALA A 90 -11.09 -20.02 -9.37
CA ALA A 90 -10.80 -20.42 -10.75
C ALA A 90 -9.46 -21.18 -10.86
N LEU A 91 -8.41 -20.70 -10.18
CA LEU A 91 -7.10 -21.35 -10.16
C LEU A 91 -7.17 -22.75 -9.51
N LEU A 92 -7.87 -22.88 -8.38
CA LEU A 92 -8.05 -24.17 -7.69
C LEU A 92 -8.78 -25.19 -8.57
N GLN A 93 -9.73 -24.76 -9.39
CA GLN A 93 -10.37 -25.64 -10.36
C GLN A 93 -9.39 -26.14 -11.41
N GLU A 94 -8.59 -25.26 -12.03
CA GLU A 94 -7.60 -25.67 -13.03
C GLU A 94 -6.55 -26.62 -12.44
N LEU A 95 -6.10 -26.37 -11.22
CA LEU A 95 -5.17 -27.25 -10.50
C LEU A 95 -5.80 -28.64 -10.26
N THR A 96 -7.08 -28.68 -9.90
CA THR A 96 -7.82 -29.94 -9.70
C THR A 96 -7.94 -30.73 -11.01
N GLU A 97 -8.25 -30.04 -12.12
CA GLU A 97 -8.33 -30.63 -13.46
C GLU A 97 -6.96 -31.16 -13.94
N ALA A 98 -5.86 -30.49 -13.57
CA ALA A 98 -4.50 -30.97 -13.77
C ALA A 98 -4.10 -32.14 -12.85
N GLY A 99 -4.96 -32.51 -11.89
CA GLY A 99 -4.77 -33.65 -11.00
C GLY A 99 -3.99 -33.34 -9.71
N VAL A 100 -3.80 -32.06 -9.37
CA VAL A 100 -3.24 -31.65 -8.07
C VAL A 100 -4.28 -31.91 -6.99
N ARG A 101 -3.89 -32.59 -5.90
CA ARG A 101 -4.83 -32.85 -4.79
C ARG A 101 -4.91 -31.60 -3.90
N PRO A 102 -6.07 -31.29 -3.31
CA PRO A 102 -6.18 -30.17 -2.36
C PRO A 102 -5.17 -30.24 -1.21
N GLY A 103 -4.82 -31.44 -0.75
CA GLY A 103 -3.80 -31.68 0.27
C GLY A 103 -2.37 -31.35 -0.15
N ASP A 104 -2.10 -31.10 -1.43
CA ASP A 104 -0.79 -30.70 -1.95
C ASP A 104 -0.72 -29.18 -2.21
N ILE A 105 -1.80 -28.44 -1.91
CA ILE A 105 -1.90 -26.99 -2.09
C ILE A 105 -1.78 -26.27 -0.74
N ARG A 106 -1.07 -25.13 -0.70
CA ARG A 106 -1.05 -24.18 0.42
C ARG A 106 -1.55 -22.82 -0.05
N LEU A 107 -2.37 -22.16 0.77
CA LEU A 107 -2.84 -20.80 0.60
C LEU A 107 -2.18 -19.92 1.67
N ILE A 108 -1.52 -18.84 1.26
CA ILE A 108 -0.72 -17.99 2.15
C ILE A 108 -1.15 -16.54 1.99
N CYS A 109 -1.70 -15.95 3.05
CA CYS A 109 -1.98 -14.52 3.10
C CYS A 109 -0.65 -13.76 3.25
N ALA A 110 -0.35 -12.90 2.29
CA ALA A 110 0.92 -12.16 2.19
C ALA A 110 0.85 -10.84 2.98
N ASN A 111 0.83 -10.96 4.31
CA ASN A 111 0.70 -9.83 5.22
C ASN A 111 2.05 -9.21 5.64
N ALA A 112 3.20 -9.78 5.29
CA ALA A 112 4.52 -9.24 5.70
C ALA A 112 4.56 -8.88 7.21
N LEU A 113 4.98 -7.64 7.52
CA LEU A 113 4.99 -7.06 8.86
C LEU A 113 3.65 -6.42 9.28
N HIS A 114 2.61 -6.54 8.46
CA HIS A 114 1.25 -6.24 8.89
C HIS A 114 0.76 -7.30 9.88
N ARG A 115 -0.30 -6.98 10.61
CA ARG A 115 -0.94 -7.98 11.47
C ARG A 115 -1.36 -9.23 10.69
N LYS A 116 -1.34 -10.36 11.37
CA LYS A 116 -2.07 -11.55 10.90
C LYS A 116 -3.57 -11.30 10.97
N TRP A 117 -4.32 -12.03 10.14
CA TRP A 117 -5.76 -11.87 10.01
C TRP A 117 -6.48 -13.07 10.60
N MET A 118 -7.57 -12.80 11.31
CA MET A 118 -8.44 -13.85 11.83
C MET A 118 -9.15 -14.54 10.67
N ARG A 119 -9.51 -15.80 10.87
CA ARG A 119 -10.11 -16.62 9.81
C ARG A 119 -11.43 -16.05 9.26
N PHE A 120 -12.24 -15.42 10.12
CA PHE A 120 -13.47 -14.74 9.68
C PHE A 120 -13.17 -13.43 8.92
N GLU A 121 -12.05 -12.77 9.18
CA GLU A 121 -11.61 -11.59 8.41
C GLU A 121 -11.12 -12.04 7.02
N LEU A 122 -10.35 -13.13 6.95
CA LEU A 122 -9.97 -13.74 5.67
C LEU A 122 -11.18 -14.20 4.86
N ALA A 123 -12.27 -14.61 5.52
CA ALA A 123 -13.51 -14.99 4.84
C ALA A 123 -14.18 -13.82 4.12
N ARG A 124 -13.84 -12.56 4.44
CA ARG A 124 -14.31 -11.36 3.71
C ARG A 124 -13.66 -11.21 2.34
N ILE A 125 -12.54 -11.88 2.09
CA ILE A 125 -11.78 -11.79 0.82
C ILE A 125 -11.64 -13.12 0.09
N LEU A 126 -11.80 -14.24 0.79
CA LEU A 126 -11.73 -15.59 0.21
C LEU A 126 -13.09 -16.29 0.15
N GLY A 127 -14.14 -15.68 0.71
CA GLY A 127 -15.42 -16.33 0.90
C GLY A 127 -15.42 -17.44 1.96
N GLN A 128 -16.61 -17.84 2.38
CA GLN A 128 -16.77 -18.92 3.36
C GLN A 128 -16.40 -20.30 2.79
N GLY A 129 -16.55 -20.51 1.48
CA GLY A 129 -16.24 -21.80 0.84
C GLY A 129 -14.78 -22.19 1.01
N ILE A 130 -13.85 -21.30 0.66
CA ILE A 130 -12.40 -21.55 0.79
C ILE A 130 -12.02 -21.58 2.28
N THR A 131 -12.46 -20.61 3.07
CA THR A 131 -12.04 -20.52 4.48
C THR A 131 -12.59 -21.65 5.36
N THR A 132 -13.69 -22.30 4.99
CA THR A 132 -14.23 -23.46 5.74
C THR A 132 -13.49 -24.75 5.36
N PHE A 133 -13.17 -24.94 4.09
CA PHE A 133 -12.60 -26.20 3.60
C PHE A 133 -11.08 -26.34 3.87
N TRP A 134 -10.30 -25.24 3.81
CA TRP A 134 -8.84 -25.31 3.98
C TRP A 134 -8.41 -25.31 5.46
N PRO A 135 -7.77 -26.36 6.00
CA PRO A 135 -7.39 -26.40 7.40
C PRO A 135 -6.32 -25.34 7.76
N PRO A 136 -6.16 -24.93 9.04
CA PRO A 136 -5.23 -23.86 9.43
C PRO A 136 -3.77 -24.03 9.00
N HIS A 137 -3.29 -25.27 8.83
CA HIS A 137 -1.93 -25.55 8.35
C HIS A 137 -1.80 -25.47 6.80
N ARG A 138 -2.88 -25.18 6.09
CA ARG A 138 -2.94 -25.01 4.62
C ARG A 138 -3.52 -23.68 4.19
N LEU A 139 -4.20 -22.95 5.06
CA LEU A 139 -4.58 -21.55 4.87
C LEU A 139 -4.14 -20.77 6.10
N TYR A 140 -3.09 -19.97 5.94
CA TYR A 140 -2.47 -19.22 7.03
C TYR A 140 -1.95 -17.86 6.58
N CYS A 141 -1.73 -16.97 7.55
CA CYS A 141 -1.02 -15.72 7.35
C CYS A 141 0.49 -15.98 7.43
N HIS A 142 1.26 -15.33 6.55
CA HIS A 142 2.70 -15.31 6.62
C HIS A 142 3.18 -14.86 8.01
N ASP A 143 4.19 -15.56 8.54
CA ASP A 143 4.89 -15.19 9.76
C ASP A 143 6.31 -14.75 9.40
N ALA A 144 6.54 -13.44 9.42
CA ALA A 144 7.82 -12.79 9.13
C ALA A 144 8.91 -13.08 10.17
N GLU A 145 8.55 -13.71 11.29
CA GLU A 145 9.41 -13.97 12.44
C GLU A 145 9.53 -15.49 12.73
N ASP A 146 9.07 -16.34 11.81
CA ASP A 146 9.24 -17.79 11.89
C ASP A 146 10.40 -18.27 11.00
N PRO A 147 11.60 -18.51 11.58
CA PRO A 147 12.77 -18.92 10.80
C PRO A 147 12.59 -20.29 10.13
N THR A 148 11.63 -21.11 10.55
CA THR A 148 11.36 -22.43 9.93
C THR A 148 10.58 -22.32 8.62
N GLU A 149 9.90 -21.20 8.41
CA GLU A 149 9.11 -20.89 7.22
C GLU A 149 9.79 -19.84 6.30
N LEU A 150 11.00 -19.39 6.65
CA LEU A 150 11.76 -18.37 5.92
C LEU A 150 12.98 -18.96 5.20
N CYS A 151 13.28 -18.42 4.02
CA CYS A 151 14.38 -18.81 3.16
C CYS A 151 15.22 -17.58 2.85
N HIS A 152 16.44 -17.52 3.40
CA HIS A 152 17.40 -16.51 3.02
C HIS A 152 17.99 -16.83 1.64
N LEU A 153 17.83 -15.90 0.68
CA LEU A 153 18.28 -16.06 -0.70
C LEU A 153 19.70 -15.54 -0.92
N GLY A 154 20.25 -14.81 0.06
CA GLY A 154 21.52 -14.10 -0.02
C GLY A 154 21.32 -12.59 -0.03
N GLU A 155 22.29 -11.88 -0.59
CA GLU A 155 22.31 -10.43 -0.70
C GLU A 155 22.39 -10.00 -2.15
N THR A 156 21.79 -8.86 -2.48
CA THR A 156 21.97 -8.21 -3.77
C THR A 156 23.35 -7.55 -3.86
N GLU A 157 23.74 -7.06 -5.05
CA GLU A 157 25.02 -6.32 -5.23
C GLU A 157 25.15 -5.10 -4.30
N ARG A 158 24.03 -4.51 -3.88
CA ARG A 158 23.99 -3.38 -2.93
C ARG A 158 23.96 -3.79 -1.47
N GLY A 159 24.18 -5.07 -1.14
CA GLY A 159 24.14 -5.59 0.22
C GLY A 159 22.74 -5.56 0.83
N ILE A 160 21.71 -5.73 -0.01
CA ILE A 160 20.32 -5.84 0.45
C ILE A 160 20.04 -7.30 0.71
N GLU A 161 19.79 -7.63 1.97
CA GLU A 161 19.43 -9.00 2.36
C GLU A 161 18.05 -9.34 1.81
N VAL A 162 17.93 -10.50 1.17
CA VAL A 162 16.66 -10.99 0.63
C VAL A 162 16.26 -12.26 1.33
N GLU A 163 15.09 -12.23 1.95
CA GLU A 163 14.48 -13.38 2.61
C GLU A 163 13.00 -13.43 2.25
N VAL A 164 12.52 -14.62 1.90
CA VAL A 164 11.12 -14.85 1.51
C VAL A 164 10.60 -16.11 2.19
N ASN A 165 9.27 -16.27 2.22
CA ASN A 165 8.66 -17.50 2.66
C ASN A 165 9.16 -18.70 1.84
N ARG A 166 9.53 -19.80 2.51
CA ARG A 166 10.06 -21.02 1.88
C ARG A 166 9.13 -21.61 0.83
N ALA A 167 7.82 -21.43 0.95
CA ALA A 167 6.86 -21.91 -0.05
C ALA A 167 7.07 -21.28 -1.44
N VAL A 168 7.65 -20.08 -1.53
CA VAL A 168 8.01 -19.43 -2.80
C VAL A 168 9.07 -20.24 -3.54
N VAL A 169 10.04 -20.79 -2.80
CA VAL A 169 11.21 -21.49 -3.36
C VAL A 169 10.94 -22.99 -3.50
N GLU A 170 10.25 -23.59 -2.54
CA GLU A 170 10.14 -25.04 -2.42
C GLU A 170 8.93 -25.66 -3.09
N ALA A 171 7.90 -24.86 -3.39
CA ALA A 171 6.79 -25.33 -4.21
C ALA A 171 7.30 -25.72 -5.60
N ASP A 172 6.67 -26.74 -6.19
CA ASP A 172 6.95 -27.13 -7.57
C ASP A 172 6.40 -26.05 -8.52
N GLN A 173 5.29 -25.40 -8.13
CA GLN A 173 4.78 -24.19 -8.76
C GLN A 173 4.25 -23.20 -7.71
N PHE A 174 4.67 -21.94 -7.81
CA PHE A 174 4.20 -20.84 -6.98
C PHE A 174 3.30 -19.91 -7.79
N PHE A 175 2.15 -19.56 -7.23
CA PHE A 175 1.20 -18.59 -7.77
C PHE A 175 1.01 -17.43 -6.79
N TYR A 176 0.80 -16.23 -7.32
CA TYR A 176 0.38 -15.06 -6.55
C TYR A 176 -0.92 -14.47 -7.12
N VAL A 177 -1.85 -14.08 -6.25
CA VAL A 177 -3.09 -13.36 -6.60
C VAL A 177 -3.11 -12.00 -5.90
N ASN A 178 -3.04 -10.90 -6.66
CA ASN A 178 -3.07 -9.54 -6.11
C ASN A 178 -4.15 -8.66 -6.72
N LEU A 179 -4.47 -7.60 -5.99
CA LEU A 179 -5.23 -6.45 -6.48
C LEU A 179 -4.29 -5.28 -6.73
N THR A 180 -4.43 -4.64 -7.88
CA THR A 180 -3.61 -3.49 -8.27
C THR A 180 -4.49 -2.26 -8.40
N LEU A 181 -4.46 -1.41 -7.36
CA LEU A 181 -5.17 -0.13 -7.30
C LEU A 181 -4.26 1.05 -7.63
N THR A 182 -2.98 0.98 -7.28
CA THR A 182 -1.99 2.03 -7.51
C THR A 182 -0.71 1.44 -8.08
N PRO A 183 0.17 2.24 -8.70
CA PRO A 183 1.45 1.76 -9.24
C PRO A 183 2.37 1.07 -8.22
N MET A 184 2.14 1.24 -6.92
CA MET A 184 2.93 0.55 -5.90
C MET A 184 2.49 -0.90 -5.66
N ASN A 185 1.27 -1.28 -6.06
CA ASN A 185 0.74 -2.63 -5.83
C ASN A 185 1.19 -3.61 -6.92
N GLY A 186 1.25 -4.90 -6.60
CA GLY A 186 1.63 -5.94 -7.57
C GLY A 186 3.14 -6.01 -7.84
N GLY A 187 3.50 -6.67 -8.94
CA GLY A 187 4.89 -6.87 -9.34
C GLY A 187 5.71 -7.62 -8.27
N TRP A 188 6.99 -7.28 -8.13
CA TRP A 188 7.86 -7.93 -7.15
C TRP A 188 7.48 -7.63 -5.70
N LYS A 189 6.77 -6.53 -5.42
CA LYS A 189 6.34 -6.17 -4.06
C LYS A 189 5.51 -7.26 -3.42
N SER A 190 4.65 -7.90 -4.20
CA SER A 190 3.80 -9.01 -3.74
C SER A 190 4.61 -10.12 -3.08
N ILE A 191 5.80 -10.43 -3.60
CA ILE A 191 6.64 -11.52 -3.07
C ILE A 191 7.72 -11.00 -2.12
N VAL A 192 8.58 -10.09 -2.60
CA VAL A 192 9.79 -9.66 -1.86
C VAL A 192 9.50 -8.63 -0.77
N VAL A 193 8.23 -8.30 -0.57
CA VAL A 193 7.72 -7.60 0.61
C VAL A 193 6.63 -8.43 1.27
N GLY A 194 5.57 -8.79 0.53
CA GLY A 194 4.38 -9.46 1.08
C GLY A 194 4.67 -10.79 1.81
N LEU A 195 5.75 -11.47 1.44
CA LEU A 195 6.16 -12.77 2.01
C LEU A 195 7.56 -12.72 2.62
N SER A 196 8.01 -11.54 3.05
CA SER A 196 9.36 -11.30 3.54
C SER A 196 9.40 -10.94 5.03
N SER A 197 10.58 -11.13 5.63
CA SER A 197 10.85 -10.83 7.03
C SER A 197 11.25 -9.39 7.29
N PHE A 198 11.33 -8.98 8.57
CA PHE A 198 11.90 -7.68 8.94
C PHE A 198 13.32 -7.50 8.40
N ARG A 199 14.14 -8.55 8.45
CA ARG A 199 15.53 -8.56 7.97
C ARG A 199 15.65 -8.12 6.51
N SER A 200 14.73 -8.54 5.66
CA SER A 200 14.66 -8.15 4.24
C SER A 200 14.00 -6.76 4.09
N ILE A 201 12.86 -6.56 4.75
CA ILE A 201 11.98 -5.39 4.56
C ILE A 201 12.61 -4.08 5.03
N ARG A 202 13.47 -4.14 6.06
CA ARG A 202 14.15 -2.97 6.63
C ARG A 202 14.96 -2.18 5.61
N HIS A 203 15.51 -2.85 4.58
CA HIS A 203 16.37 -2.19 3.59
C HIS A 203 15.65 -1.15 2.73
N HIS A 204 14.35 -1.33 2.50
CA HIS A 204 13.53 -0.45 1.67
C HIS A 204 12.44 0.31 2.44
N HIS A 205 12.32 0.11 3.76
CA HIS A 205 11.45 0.89 4.66
C HIS A 205 12.21 1.76 5.67
N ARG A 206 13.54 1.68 5.69
CA ARG A 206 14.39 2.63 6.43
C ARG A 206 14.23 4.06 5.90
N PRO A 207 14.57 5.09 6.70
CA PRO A 207 14.63 6.44 6.17
C PRO A 207 15.71 6.54 5.09
N PHE A 208 15.36 7.18 3.97
CA PHE A 208 16.29 7.49 2.89
C PHE A 208 16.53 8.99 2.80
N PRO A 209 17.71 9.42 2.30
CA PRO A 209 17.91 10.79 1.88
C PRO A 209 16.80 11.19 0.91
N ALA A 210 16.19 12.33 1.19
CA ALA A 210 14.96 12.75 0.54
C ALA A 210 15.24 13.16 -0.92
N THR A 211 15.01 12.24 -1.87
CA THR A 211 15.30 12.47 -3.31
C THR A 211 14.13 13.06 -4.09
N GLY A 212 12.95 13.19 -3.47
CA GLY A 212 11.75 13.77 -4.08
C GLY A 212 11.09 12.93 -5.17
N HIS A 213 11.43 11.65 -5.27
CA HIS A 213 10.73 10.72 -6.16
C HIS A 213 9.61 10.01 -5.41
N SER A 214 8.39 10.13 -5.92
CA SER A 214 7.25 9.38 -5.39
C SER A 214 7.38 7.88 -5.64
N ILE A 215 6.85 7.07 -4.71
CA ILE A 215 6.59 5.65 -4.93
C ILE A 215 5.51 5.39 -6.00
N MET A 216 4.68 6.39 -6.29
CA MET A 216 3.63 6.37 -7.32
C MET A 216 4.16 6.67 -8.72
N ASP A 217 5.44 7.06 -8.85
CA ASP A 217 6.14 7.18 -10.12
C ASP A 217 6.95 5.90 -10.38
N PRO A 218 6.38 4.89 -11.06
CA PRO A 218 7.06 3.61 -11.25
C PRO A 218 8.36 3.74 -12.06
N LYS A 219 8.54 4.81 -12.85
CA LYS A 219 9.76 4.98 -13.66
C LYS A 219 10.92 5.51 -12.83
N ARG A 220 10.65 6.30 -11.80
CA ARG A 220 11.69 6.98 -11.00
C ARG A 220 11.85 6.44 -9.58
N SER A 221 10.82 5.79 -9.04
CA SER A 221 10.75 5.26 -7.67
C SER A 221 11.98 4.42 -7.29
N ALA A 222 12.71 4.88 -6.26
CA ALA A 222 13.81 4.12 -5.67
C ALA A 222 13.33 2.83 -5.01
N PHE A 223 12.13 2.88 -4.41
CA PHE A 223 11.47 1.72 -3.82
C PHE A 223 11.27 0.62 -4.87
N ARG A 224 10.66 0.95 -6.02
CA ARG A 224 10.49 0.00 -7.13
C ARG A 224 11.83 -0.58 -7.59
N LYS A 225 12.85 0.26 -7.78
CA LYS A 225 14.18 -0.21 -8.21
C LYS A 225 14.79 -1.25 -7.26
N ILE A 226 14.68 -1.02 -5.96
CA ILE A 226 15.16 -1.98 -4.94
C ILE A 226 14.36 -3.29 -5.02
N LEU A 227 13.04 -3.22 -5.10
CA LEU A 227 12.21 -4.43 -5.16
C LEU A 227 12.49 -5.27 -6.42
N TRP A 228 12.82 -4.63 -7.55
CA TRP A 228 13.16 -5.34 -8.79
C TRP A 228 14.51 -6.02 -8.67
N GLU A 229 15.51 -5.39 -8.05
CA GLU A 229 16.80 -6.02 -7.78
C GLU A 229 16.66 -7.24 -6.85
N MET A 230 15.81 -7.16 -5.83
CA MET A 230 15.48 -8.32 -4.98
C MET A 230 14.74 -9.40 -5.77
N GLY A 231 13.85 -9.01 -6.69
CA GLY A 231 13.14 -9.90 -7.61
C GLY A 231 14.08 -10.63 -8.57
N ASP A 232 15.12 -9.97 -9.07
CA ASP A 232 16.13 -10.57 -9.95
C ASP A 232 16.90 -11.68 -9.21
N LEU A 233 17.27 -11.46 -7.95
CA LEU A 233 17.91 -12.48 -7.11
C LEU A 233 16.99 -13.69 -6.90
N LEU A 234 15.71 -13.45 -6.61
CA LEU A 234 14.71 -14.52 -6.48
C LEU A 234 14.53 -15.31 -7.78
N ILE A 235 14.40 -14.64 -8.92
CA ILE A 235 14.29 -15.32 -10.22
C ILE A 235 15.51 -16.16 -10.51
N ALA A 236 16.72 -15.62 -10.27
CA ALA A 236 17.95 -16.38 -10.50
C ALA A 236 17.96 -17.66 -9.66
N ARG A 237 17.53 -17.58 -8.40
CA ARG A 237 17.42 -18.74 -7.49
C ARG A 237 16.39 -19.76 -7.96
N LEU A 238 15.24 -19.34 -8.48
CA LEU A 238 14.19 -20.24 -8.99
C LEU A 238 14.59 -20.88 -10.33
N ALA A 239 15.24 -20.11 -11.20
CA ALA A 239 15.65 -20.55 -12.52
C ALA A 239 16.68 -21.69 -12.47
N SER A 240 17.53 -21.75 -11.44
CA SER A 240 18.47 -22.86 -11.24
C SER A 240 17.78 -24.22 -11.04
N GLU A 241 16.51 -24.21 -10.65
CA GLU A 241 15.66 -25.42 -10.51
C GLU A 241 14.60 -25.51 -11.62
N GLY A 242 14.69 -24.67 -12.65
CA GLY A 242 13.71 -24.62 -13.75
C GLY A 242 12.33 -24.11 -13.34
N LYS A 243 12.22 -23.47 -12.17
CA LYS A 243 10.96 -22.93 -11.62
C LYS A 243 10.73 -21.49 -12.08
N LYS A 244 9.47 -21.12 -12.28
CA LYS A 244 9.07 -19.74 -12.57
C LYS A 244 7.79 -19.41 -11.80
N PRO A 245 7.73 -18.28 -11.06
CA PRO A 245 6.51 -17.87 -10.39
C PRO A 245 5.50 -17.34 -11.41
N PHE A 246 4.23 -17.49 -11.07
CA PHE A 246 3.11 -17.03 -11.89
C PHE A 246 2.26 -16.05 -11.08
N THR A 247 1.89 -14.90 -11.64
CA THR A 247 1.01 -13.94 -10.97
C THR A 247 -0.32 -13.77 -11.69
N ILE A 248 -1.35 -13.38 -10.95
CA ILE A 248 -2.68 -13.02 -11.40
C ILE A 248 -3.00 -11.66 -10.76
N GLU A 249 -2.90 -10.59 -11.56
CA GLU A 249 -3.20 -9.23 -11.13
C GLU A 249 -4.63 -8.83 -11.56
N GLY A 250 -5.48 -8.57 -10.57
CA GLY A 250 -6.77 -7.90 -10.78
C GLY A 250 -6.59 -6.39 -10.74
N VAL A 251 -6.84 -5.70 -11.85
CA VAL A 251 -6.62 -4.26 -11.97
C VAL A 251 -7.93 -3.52 -11.69
N LEU A 252 -7.90 -2.65 -10.69
CA LEU A 252 -9.05 -1.85 -10.30
C LEU A 252 -9.16 -0.58 -11.14
N ASN A 253 -10.39 -0.18 -11.46
CA ASN A 253 -10.64 1.14 -12.02
C ASN A 253 -10.61 2.25 -10.96
N SER A 254 -10.53 3.49 -11.41
CA SER A 254 -10.64 4.69 -10.57
C SER A 254 -12.10 5.08 -10.26
N ALA A 255 -13.05 4.15 -10.26
CA ALA A 255 -14.41 4.43 -9.78
C ALA A 255 -14.42 4.52 -8.25
N THR A 256 -15.50 5.07 -7.68
CA THR A 256 -15.72 5.08 -6.22
C THR A 256 -17.11 4.50 -5.94
N PRO A 257 -17.22 3.25 -5.44
CA PRO A 257 -16.11 2.33 -5.12
C PRO A 257 -15.38 1.79 -6.37
N PRO A 258 -14.10 1.39 -6.25
CA PRO A 258 -13.35 0.81 -7.36
C PRO A 258 -13.87 -0.60 -7.70
N GLN A 259 -13.75 -0.97 -8.97
CA GLN A 259 -14.22 -2.25 -9.53
C GLN A 259 -13.16 -2.86 -10.44
N ILE A 260 -13.18 -4.19 -10.63
CA ILE A 260 -12.23 -4.87 -11.53
C ILE A 260 -12.51 -4.47 -12.98
N ALA A 261 -11.51 -3.91 -13.63
CA ALA A 261 -11.58 -3.46 -15.03
C ALA A 261 -10.62 -4.21 -15.96
N ALA A 262 -9.62 -4.89 -15.42
CA ALA A 262 -8.79 -5.82 -16.18
C ALA A 262 -8.26 -6.96 -15.29
N VAL A 263 -7.90 -8.06 -15.94
CA VAL A 263 -7.16 -9.17 -15.31
C VAL A 263 -5.96 -9.50 -16.19
N HIS A 264 -4.78 -9.54 -15.61
CA HIS A 264 -3.54 -9.92 -16.29
C HIS A 264 -2.89 -11.07 -15.53
N ALA A 265 -2.46 -12.11 -16.23
CA ALA A 265 -1.83 -13.27 -15.59
C ALA A 265 -0.64 -13.78 -16.41
N GLY A 266 0.37 -14.34 -15.75
CA GLY A 266 1.60 -14.82 -16.38
C GLY A 266 2.87 -14.46 -15.59
N SER A 267 3.93 -14.10 -16.30
CA SER A 267 5.21 -13.73 -15.69
C SER A 267 5.14 -12.37 -15.02
N ILE A 268 5.79 -12.24 -13.85
CA ILE A 268 5.66 -11.07 -12.98
C ILE A 268 6.07 -9.76 -13.69
N PRO A 269 7.25 -9.64 -14.34
CA PRO A 269 7.65 -8.38 -14.96
C PRO A 269 6.70 -7.93 -16.08
N GLU A 270 6.36 -8.84 -17.00
CA GLU A 270 5.57 -8.52 -18.19
C GLU A 270 4.10 -8.26 -17.87
N VAL A 271 3.54 -9.00 -16.90
CA VAL A 271 2.18 -8.73 -16.39
C VAL A 271 2.12 -7.36 -15.74
N HIS A 272 3.08 -7.08 -14.84
CA HIS A 272 3.04 -5.85 -14.07
C HIS A 272 3.23 -4.61 -14.95
N GLU A 273 4.10 -4.67 -15.97
CA GLU A 273 4.27 -3.55 -16.90
C GLU A 273 2.98 -3.25 -17.68
N LYS A 274 2.26 -4.28 -18.13
CA LYS A 274 0.94 -4.11 -18.75
C LYS A 274 -0.10 -3.53 -17.79
N THR A 275 -0.06 -3.93 -16.51
CA THR A 275 -0.92 -3.35 -15.47
C THR A 275 -0.62 -1.88 -15.23
N LEU A 276 0.65 -1.48 -15.17
CA LEU A 276 1.06 -0.08 -15.02
C LEU A 276 0.61 0.78 -16.21
N GLU A 277 0.73 0.26 -17.43
CA GLU A 277 0.21 0.91 -18.64
C GLU A 277 -1.29 1.16 -18.52
N PHE A 278 -2.06 0.16 -18.07
CA PHE A 278 -3.50 0.30 -17.85
C PHE A 278 -3.82 1.37 -16.79
N LEU A 279 -3.19 1.32 -15.62
CA LEU A 279 -3.41 2.30 -14.55
C LEU A 279 -3.11 3.74 -15.01
N ALA A 280 -2.01 3.94 -15.74
CA ALA A 280 -1.60 5.26 -16.21
C ALA A 280 -2.69 5.93 -17.07
N THR A 281 -3.46 5.15 -17.85
CA THR A 281 -4.53 5.70 -18.71
C THR A 281 -5.73 6.29 -17.96
N GLN A 282 -5.92 5.93 -16.68
CA GLN A 282 -7.08 6.37 -15.88
C GLN A 282 -6.70 7.15 -14.60
N GLN A 283 -5.42 7.16 -14.20
CA GLN A 283 -4.96 7.85 -12.98
C GLN A 283 -4.03 9.03 -13.28
N SER A 284 -3.25 8.99 -14.36
CA SER A 284 -2.22 10.01 -14.62
C SER A 284 -2.83 11.25 -15.28
N VAL A 285 -2.76 12.40 -14.59
CA VAL A 285 -3.30 13.68 -15.06
C VAL A 285 -2.17 14.68 -15.28
N PRO A 286 -2.02 15.25 -16.50
CA PRO A 286 -1.03 16.29 -16.72
C PRO A 286 -1.39 17.56 -15.93
N VAL A 287 -0.42 18.10 -15.21
CA VAL A 287 -0.56 19.33 -14.42
C VAL A 287 0.59 20.27 -14.74
N THR A 288 0.28 21.53 -15.09
CA THR A 288 1.30 22.55 -15.39
C THR A 288 1.73 23.28 -14.13
N GLY A 289 3.01 23.15 -13.75
CA GLY A 289 3.61 23.85 -12.62
C GLY A 289 3.08 23.43 -11.24
N GLN A 290 3.86 23.79 -10.23
CA GLN A 290 3.54 23.57 -8.81
C GLN A 290 2.72 24.73 -8.24
N SER A 291 2.06 24.50 -7.10
CA SER A 291 1.30 25.51 -6.34
C SER A 291 2.05 25.97 -5.09
N ASP A 292 1.68 27.14 -4.55
CA ASP A 292 2.15 27.65 -3.26
C ASP A 292 1.60 26.81 -2.10
N ALA A 293 0.36 26.32 -2.25
CA ALA A 293 -0.26 25.43 -1.28
C ALA A 293 -0.99 24.25 -1.94
N LEU A 294 -1.05 23.14 -1.19
CA LEU A 294 -1.82 21.95 -1.52
C LEU A 294 -2.84 21.69 -0.40
N LEU A 295 -4.12 21.55 -0.76
CA LEU A 295 -5.17 21.09 0.13
C LEU A 295 -5.47 19.61 -0.11
N LEU A 296 -5.43 18.83 0.96
CA LEU A 296 -5.87 17.44 1.02
C LEU A 296 -7.08 17.33 1.94
N SER A 297 -8.17 16.72 1.45
CA SER A 297 -9.32 16.32 2.27
C SER A 297 -9.27 14.81 2.46
N LEU A 298 -9.17 14.34 3.71
CA LEU A 298 -8.79 12.95 3.99
C LEU A 298 -9.93 12.18 4.68
N PRO A 299 -10.19 10.93 4.26
CA PRO A 299 -11.09 10.05 4.97
C PRO A 299 -10.40 9.36 6.17
N ASN A 300 -11.19 8.80 7.09
CA ASN A 300 -10.71 7.84 8.11
C ASN A 300 -10.49 6.43 7.49
N GLN A 301 -9.95 6.37 6.28
CA GLN A 301 -9.76 5.12 5.54
C GLN A 301 -8.33 5.03 5.02
N ASP A 302 -7.53 4.20 5.68
CA ASP A 302 -6.18 3.85 5.27
C ASP A 302 -5.99 2.33 5.18
N PRO A 303 -4.91 1.83 4.53
CA PRO A 303 -4.67 0.40 4.40
C PRO A 303 -4.49 -0.32 5.75
N TYR A 304 -3.98 0.36 6.77
CA TYR A 304 -3.47 -0.26 7.99
C TYR A 304 -4.44 -0.22 9.17
N SER A 305 -5.63 0.38 9.00
CA SER A 305 -6.71 0.39 9.99
C SER A 305 -7.91 -0.48 9.62
N GLN A 306 -7.79 -1.35 8.61
CA GLN A 306 -8.86 -2.29 8.24
C GLN A 306 -9.28 -3.18 9.42
N PHE A 307 -10.58 -3.16 9.73
CA PHE A 307 -11.21 -3.73 10.93
C PHE A 307 -10.65 -3.19 12.27
N SER A 308 -10.17 -1.95 12.27
CA SER A 308 -9.59 -1.24 13.41
C SER A 308 -9.95 0.25 13.34
N THR A 309 -9.21 1.12 14.02
CA THR A 309 -9.35 2.57 14.00
C THR A 309 -8.06 3.22 13.50
N ILE A 310 -8.20 4.31 12.74
CA ILE A 310 -7.05 5.08 12.26
C ILE A 310 -6.49 5.93 13.41
N ASN A 311 -5.20 5.77 13.68
CA ASN A 311 -4.51 6.50 14.74
C ASN A 311 -3.72 7.71 14.19
N PRO A 312 -3.25 8.64 15.03
CA PRO A 312 -2.55 9.85 14.57
C PRO A 312 -1.37 9.61 13.63
N LEU A 313 -0.59 8.53 13.86
CA LEU A 313 0.56 8.19 12.99
C LEU A 313 0.09 7.72 11.61
N LEU A 314 -1.01 6.95 11.56
CA LEU A 314 -1.62 6.52 10.30
C LEU A 314 -2.24 7.69 9.53
N VAL A 315 -2.91 8.64 10.21
CA VAL A 315 -3.39 9.87 9.57
C VAL A 315 -2.22 10.66 8.98
N THR A 316 -1.12 10.78 9.72
CA THR A 316 0.10 11.46 9.26
C THR A 316 0.68 10.78 8.01
N ASN A 317 0.79 9.45 8.02
CA ASN A 317 1.24 8.68 6.87
C ASN A 317 0.26 8.77 5.68
N LEU A 318 -1.05 8.75 5.91
CA LEU A 318 -2.07 8.93 4.87
C LEU A 318 -1.91 10.29 4.18
N ALA A 319 -1.67 11.35 4.95
CA ALA A 319 -1.48 12.70 4.44
C ALA A 319 -0.16 12.86 3.68
N LEU A 320 0.95 12.52 4.33
CA LEU A 320 2.30 12.87 3.87
C LEU A 320 2.89 11.83 2.92
N ALA A 321 2.57 10.55 3.06
CA ALA A 321 3.09 9.52 2.16
C ALA A 321 2.08 9.19 1.06
N TYR A 322 0.88 8.74 1.44
CA TYR A 322 -0.08 8.21 0.47
C TYR A 322 -0.71 9.29 -0.41
N SER A 323 -1.10 10.43 0.17
CA SER A 323 -1.85 11.46 -0.54
C SER A 323 -0.94 12.53 -1.16
N PHE A 324 -0.02 13.10 -0.38
CA PHE A 324 0.99 14.02 -0.92
C PHE A 324 1.88 13.33 -1.97
N GLY A 325 2.10 12.02 -1.85
CA GLY A 325 2.86 11.22 -2.81
C GLY A 325 2.16 10.96 -4.14
N LEU A 326 0.93 11.42 -4.39
CA LEU A 326 0.21 11.18 -5.65
C LEU A 326 0.69 12.07 -6.80
N TYR A 327 1.97 11.94 -7.18
CA TYR A 327 2.57 12.66 -8.30
C TYR A 327 3.60 11.81 -9.08
N GLU A 328 3.79 12.19 -10.34
CA GLU A 328 4.93 11.79 -11.17
C GLU A 328 5.83 13.01 -11.41
N GLY A 329 7.14 12.81 -11.44
CA GLY A 329 8.10 13.91 -11.60
C GLY A 329 8.38 14.65 -10.29
N VAL A 330 7.66 15.74 -10.03
CA VAL A 330 7.85 16.61 -8.85
C VAL A 330 6.52 16.80 -8.08
N PRO A 331 6.55 17.15 -6.78
CA PRO A 331 5.32 17.32 -6.00
C PRO A 331 4.40 18.40 -6.56
N LEU A 332 3.09 18.32 -6.26
CA LEU A 332 2.12 19.34 -6.65
C LEU A 332 2.37 20.71 -6.02
N VAL A 333 3.05 20.76 -4.88
CA VAL A 333 3.38 21.98 -4.13
C VAL A 333 4.87 22.23 -4.21
N ARG A 334 5.26 23.49 -4.43
CA ARG A 334 6.67 23.88 -4.54
C ARG A 334 7.42 23.69 -3.23
N GLU A 335 8.74 23.61 -3.30
CA GLU A 335 9.58 23.60 -2.11
C GLU A 335 9.32 24.86 -1.26
N GLY A 336 9.23 24.67 0.06
CA GLY A 336 8.86 25.73 1.00
C GLY A 336 7.37 26.13 0.97
N GLY A 337 6.54 25.46 0.17
CA GLY A 337 5.09 25.66 0.15
C GLY A 337 4.38 25.06 1.37
N VAL A 338 3.05 25.19 1.40
CA VAL A 338 2.22 24.78 2.54
C VAL A 338 1.33 23.59 2.17
N LEU A 339 1.32 22.57 3.01
CA LEU A 339 0.32 21.50 2.95
C LEU A 339 -0.78 21.76 3.98
N ILE A 340 -2.02 21.87 3.52
CA ILE A 340 -3.22 21.95 4.34
C ILE A 340 -3.89 20.57 4.34
N ILE A 341 -4.05 20.00 5.53
CA ILE A 341 -4.69 18.70 5.77
C ILE A 341 -6.04 18.97 6.44
N HIS A 342 -7.13 18.65 5.75
CA HIS A 342 -8.47 18.74 6.29
C HIS A 342 -8.92 17.36 6.79
N HIS A 343 -8.85 17.17 8.11
CA HIS A 343 -9.13 15.89 8.78
C HIS A 343 -9.45 16.13 10.27
N PRO A 344 -10.41 15.40 10.88
CA PRO A 344 -10.80 15.60 12.27
C PRO A 344 -9.73 15.24 13.29
N LEU A 345 -8.73 14.43 12.93
CA LEU A 345 -7.55 14.04 13.73
C LEU A 345 -7.87 13.80 15.23
N SER A 346 -8.14 12.54 15.58
CA SER A 346 -8.26 12.10 16.98
C SER A 346 -6.96 11.47 17.49
N ASP A 347 -6.89 11.20 18.79
CA ASP A 347 -5.82 10.49 19.51
C ASP A 347 -6.21 9.04 19.85
N THR A 348 -6.97 8.39 18.98
CA THR A 348 -7.45 7.03 19.21
C THR A 348 -6.43 6.00 18.77
N PHE A 349 -6.19 4.98 19.59
CA PHE A 349 -5.32 3.85 19.27
C PHE A 349 -6.03 2.53 19.58
N ASP A 350 -5.78 1.52 18.76
CA ASP A 350 -6.18 0.15 19.00
C ASP A 350 -4.96 -0.66 19.45
N ASP A 351 -4.69 -0.69 20.75
CA ASP A 351 -3.48 -1.32 21.30
C ASP A 351 -3.48 -2.87 21.15
N ALA A 352 -4.60 -3.46 20.73
CA ALA A 352 -4.66 -4.87 20.38
C ALA A 352 -4.08 -5.10 18.98
N ARG A 353 -4.51 -4.32 17.99
CA ARG A 353 -4.08 -4.47 16.59
C ARG A 353 -2.78 -3.71 16.31
N HIS A 354 -2.52 -2.59 16.98
CA HIS A 354 -1.35 -1.72 16.76
C HIS A 354 -0.48 -1.59 18.03
N PRO A 355 0.05 -2.68 18.58
CA PRO A 355 0.64 -2.71 19.93
C PRO A 355 1.82 -1.76 20.13
N ALA A 356 2.59 -1.46 19.07
CA ALA A 356 3.75 -0.58 19.14
C ALA A 356 3.47 0.89 18.81
N TYR A 357 2.25 1.24 18.35
CA TYR A 357 1.96 2.61 17.89
C TYR A 357 1.85 3.59 19.06
N ARG A 358 1.21 3.21 20.15
CA ARG A 358 1.14 4.05 21.35
C ARG A 358 2.51 4.23 22.00
N PRO A 359 3.31 3.17 22.27
CA PRO A 359 4.68 3.33 22.74
C PRO A 359 5.53 4.24 21.85
N PHE A 360 5.46 4.08 20.52
CA PHE A 360 6.14 5.00 19.60
C PHE A 360 5.70 6.46 19.78
N TYR A 361 4.39 6.69 19.90
CA TYR A 361 3.81 8.03 20.04
C TYR A 361 4.12 8.70 21.38
N GLU A 362 4.09 7.94 22.48
CA GLU A 362 4.21 8.46 23.86
C GLU A 362 5.64 8.44 24.39
N GLU A 363 6.50 7.52 23.92
CA GLU A 363 7.86 7.35 24.43
C GLU A 363 8.92 7.92 23.47
N ILE A 364 8.78 7.73 22.15
CA ILE A 364 9.81 8.12 21.17
C ILE A 364 9.62 9.56 20.67
N LEU A 365 8.42 9.93 20.23
CA LEU A 365 8.16 11.26 19.65
C LEU A 365 8.44 12.47 20.58
N PRO A 366 8.39 12.35 21.92
CA PRO A 366 8.87 13.40 22.81
C PRO A 366 10.38 13.61 22.76
N GLU A 367 11.16 12.55 22.53
CA GLU A 367 12.62 12.63 22.50
C GLU A 367 13.13 13.18 21.17
N THR A 368 12.61 12.66 20.06
CA THR A 368 13.02 13.09 18.73
C THR A 368 11.92 12.84 17.71
N LYS A 369 11.94 13.64 16.64
CA LYS A 369 11.05 13.50 15.47
C LYS A 369 11.83 13.21 14.20
N ASP A 370 13.16 13.14 14.29
CA ASP A 370 14.04 12.83 13.17
C ASP A 370 13.96 11.32 12.87
N PRO A 371 13.49 10.91 11.68
CA PRO A 371 13.33 9.50 11.37
C PRO A 371 14.65 8.73 11.34
N PHE A 372 15.79 9.37 11.05
CA PHE A 372 17.09 8.71 11.08
C PHE A 372 17.52 8.38 12.50
N GLU A 373 17.45 9.36 13.41
CA GLU A 373 17.71 9.14 14.83
C GLU A 373 16.77 8.09 15.44
N ILE A 374 15.47 8.17 15.13
CA ILE A 374 14.48 7.19 15.60
C ILE A 374 14.84 5.77 15.11
N TRP A 375 15.18 5.64 13.83
CA TRP A 375 15.55 4.37 13.24
C TRP A 375 16.79 3.78 13.93
N ASP A 376 17.86 4.55 14.02
CA ASP A 376 19.15 4.08 14.54
C ASP A 376 19.09 3.73 16.04
N ARG A 377 18.26 4.44 16.82
CA ARG A 377 18.17 4.24 18.27
C ARG A 377 17.20 3.13 18.68
N TYR A 378 16.06 2.97 17.99
CA TYR A 378 14.95 2.18 18.54
C TYR A 378 14.44 1.04 17.64
N VAL A 379 14.71 1.02 16.33
CA VAL A 379 14.03 0.06 15.43
C VAL A 379 14.40 -1.39 15.74
N GLU A 380 15.67 -1.68 16.02
CA GLU A 380 16.13 -3.05 16.31
C GLU A 380 15.57 -3.53 17.64
N ASP A 381 15.52 -2.67 18.66
CA ASP A 381 14.89 -3.01 19.94
C ASP A 381 13.40 -3.35 19.75
N TYR A 382 12.64 -2.52 19.03
CA TYR A 382 11.23 -2.78 18.73
C TYR A 382 11.00 -4.00 17.82
N ALA A 383 11.97 -4.35 16.98
CA ALA A 383 11.93 -5.56 16.18
C ALA A 383 12.05 -6.83 17.03
N HIS A 384 12.86 -6.79 18.09
CA HIS A 384 13.23 -7.99 18.85
C HIS A 384 12.58 -8.07 20.25
N ARG A 385 11.82 -7.04 20.66
CA ARG A 385 11.08 -7.00 21.94
C ARG A 385 10.10 -8.20 22.05
N PRO A 386 10.23 -9.05 23.09
CA PRO A 386 9.41 -10.26 23.21
C PRO A 386 7.91 -10.01 23.21
N GLU A 387 7.46 -8.90 23.79
CA GLU A 387 6.05 -8.52 23.83
C GLU A 387 5.50 -8.19 22.45
N PHE A 388 6.23 -7.46 21.60
CA PHE A 388 5.79 -7.14 20.25
C PHE A 388 5.85 -8.35 19.33
N LEU A 389 6.91 -9.16 19.44
CA LEU A 389 7.00 -10.43 18.72
C LEU A 389 5.85 -11.37 19.08
N HIS A 390 5.53 -11.52 20.37
CA HIS A 390 4.39 -12.33 20.79
C HIS A 390 3.07 -11.81 20.21
N ARG A 391 2.86 -10.48 20.28
CA ARG A 391 1.63 -9.85 19.77
C ARG A 391 1.49 -10.03 18.25
N TYR A 392 2.57 -9.88 17.51
CA TYR A 392 2.62 -10.10 16.06
C TYR A 392 2.34 -11.57 15.70
N ARG A 393 3.10 -12.49 16.29
CA ARG A 393 3.06 -13.90 15.88
C ARG A 393 1.78 -14.61 16.30
N TYR A 394 1.24 -14.27 17.46
CA TYR A 394 0.20 -15.08 18.11
C TYR A 394 -1.07 -14.32 18.51
N ALA A 395 -1.08 -12.98 18.45
CA ALA A 395 -2.21 -12.18 18.92
C ALA A 395 -2.72 -11.15 17.90
N TYR A 396 -2.47 -11.37 16.60
CA TYR A 396 -3.01 -10.55 15.51
C TYR A 396 -2.66 -9.05 15.63
N GLY A 397 -1.52 -8.73 16.26
CA GLY A 397 -0.96 -7.38 16.28
C GLY A 397 -0.06 -7.13 15.06
N PHE A 398 0.09 -5.87 14.66
CA PHE A 398 1.14 -5.46 13.73
C PHE A 398 2.53 -5.69 14.34
N HIS A 399 3.54 -5.90 13.47
CA HIS A 399 4.92 -6.03 13.92
C HIS A 399 5.39 -4.78 14.67
N GLY A 400 6.29 -4.94 15.65
CA GLY A 400 6.77 -3.84 16.50
C GLY A 400 7.40 -2.69 15.72
N THR A 401 7.96 -2.97 14.55
CA THR A 401 8.62 -1.98 13.68
C THR A 401 7.68 -1.23 12.75
N HIS A 402 6.41 -1.63 12.62
CA HIS A 402 5.51 -1.00 11.66
C HIS A 402 5.31 0.52 11.84
N PRO A 403 5.19 1.10 13.06
CA PRO A 403 5.08 2.57 13.20
C PRO A 403 6.31 3.33 12.69
N PHE A 404 7.50 2.71 12.73
CA PHE A 404 8.72 3.30 12.18
C PHE A 404 8.61 3.50 10.68
N PHE A 405 8.05 2.52 9.96
CA PHE A 405 7.90 2.60 8.51
C PHE A 405 6.92 3.70 8.12
N MET A 406 5.84 3.84 8.90
CA MET A 406 4.84 4.91 8.73
C MET A 406 5.43 6.28 9.00
N TRP A 407 6.40 6.40 9.91
CA TRP A 407 7.07 7.66 10.17
C TRP A 407 8.13 7.98 9.12
N ASN A 408 8.94 7.00 8.73
CA ASN A 408 10.00 7.15 7.74
C ASN A 408 9.50 7.62 6.38
N SER A 409 8.34 7.10 5.94
CA SER A 409 7.70 7.47 4.67
C SER A 409 7.37 8.97 4.57
N THR A 410 7.26 9.66 5.71
CA THR A 410 6.93 11.09 5.79
C THR A 410 8.14 12.02 5.68
N ASN A 411 9.36 11.47 5.63
CA ASN A 411 10.60 12.23 5.70
C ASN A 411 10.71 13.27 4.57
N PHE A 412 10.47 12.88 3.31
CA PHE A 412 10.59 13.82 2.19
C PHE A 412 9.59 14.99 2.28
N PRO A 413 8.28 14.77 2.45
CA PRO A 413 7.30 15.86 2.62
C PRO A 413 7.68 16.83 3.73
N ARG A 414 8.12 16.34 4.90
CA ARG A 414 8.50 17.18 6.06
C ARG A 414 9.73 18.04 5.81
N ARG A 415 10.60 17.66 4.86
CA ARG A 415 11.77 18.45 4.45
C ARG A 415 11.48 19.37 3.26
N HIS A 416 10.56 18.97 2.39
CA HIS A 416 10.18 19.71 1.18
C HIS A 416 9.24 20.88 1.49
N LEU A 417 8.31 20.67 2.43
CA LEU A 417 7.30 21.65 2.81
C LEU A 417 7.86 22.66 3.82
N GLY A 418 7.47 23.92 3.66
CA GLY A 418 7.78 24.96 4.65
C GLY A 418 6.89 24.87 5.88
N ARG A 419 5.61 24.50 5.67
CA ARG A 419 4.63 24.30 6.75
C ARG A 419 3.69 23.14 6.41
N ILE A 420 3.27 22.42 7.45
CA ILE A 420 2.24 21.38 7.40
C ILE A 420 1.19 21.74 8.45
N VAL A 421 -0.05 21.86 7.99
CA VAL A 421 -1.14 22.47 8.76
C VAL A 421 -2.35 21.54 8.78
N PHE A 422 -2.90 21.27 9.96
CA PHE A 422 -4.21 20.66 10.12
C PHE A 422 -5.31 21.71 10.22
N ALA A 423 -6.30 21.62 9.34
CA ALA A 423 -7.49 22.47 9.34
C ALA A 423 -8.63 21.76 10.10
N ALA A 424 -9.16 22.43 11.12
CA ALA A 424 -10.24 21.96 11.97
C ALA A 424 -10.00 20.59 12.64
N PRO A 425 -8.84 20.28 13.25
CA PRO A 425 -8.73 19.06 14.04
C PRO A 425 -9.62 19.16 15.29
N ARG A 426 -10.26 18.05 15.68
CA ARG A 426 -11.01 17.91 16.93
C ARG A 426 -10.11 18.05 18.15
N LYS A 427 -8.83 17.67 18.03
CA LYS A 427 -7.79 17.80 19.06
C LYS A 427 -6.56 18.53 18.50
N PRO A 428 -6.54 19.88 18.50
CA PRO A 428 -5.43 20.68 17.99
C PRO A 428 -4.07 20.34 18.61
N GLU A 429 -4.04 19.92 19.87
CA GLU A 429 -2.87 19.49 20.62
C GLU A 429 -2.21 18.24 20.02
N VAL A 430 -2.96 17.36 19.35
CA VAL A 430 -2.41 16.16 18.68
C VAL A 430 -1.58 16.55 17.47
N ALA A 431 -2.04 17.53 16.68
CA ALA A 431 -1.26 18.05 15.56
C ALA A 431 0.07 18.66 16.06
N GLN A 432 0.01 19.44 17.14
CA GLN A 432 1.20 20.05 17.76
C GLN A 432 2.16 18.99 18.30
N TRP A 433 1.65 17.94 18.95
CA TRP A 433 2.45 16.81 19.44
C TRP A 433 3.26 16.14 18.33
N LEU A 434 2.64 15.95 17.16
CA LEU A 434 3.27 15.40 15.96
C LEU A 434 4.23 16.38 15.26
N GLY A 435 4.27 17.64 15.70
CA GLY A 435 5.12 18.70 15.15
C GLY A 435 4.48 19.44 13.97
N PHE A 436 3.16 19.55 13.94
CA PHE A 436 2.40 20.25 12.91
C PHE A 436 1.62 21.44 13.50
N GLU A 437 1.30 22.40 12.64
CA GLU A 437 0.43 23.51 13.00
C GLU A 437 -1.05 23.09 12.92
N SER A 438 -1.91 23.80 13.65
CA SER A 438 -3.36 23.58 13.59
C SER A 438 -4.15 24.88 13.62
N PHE A 439 -5.25 24.92 12.87
CA PHE A 439 -6.18 26.04 12.81
C PHE A 439 -7.61 25.56 13.08
N PRO A 440 -8.47 26.40 13.68
CA PRO A 440 -9.82 26.00 14.09
C PRO A 440 -10.77 25.74 12.90
N SER A 441 -10.44 26.21 11.70
CA SER A 441 -11.24 26.02 10.48
C SER A 441 -10.35 25.96 9.24
N LEU A 442 -10.93 25.48 8.12
CA LEU A 442 -10.28 25.56 6.81
C LEU A 442 -10.03 27.00 6.38
N ASP A 443 -10.99 27.90 6.61
CA ASP A 443 -10.84 29.33 6.30
C ASP A 443 -9.66 29.94 7.06
N ALA A 444 -9.50 29.65 8.35
CA ALA A 444 -8.39 30.16 9.14
C ALA A 444 -7.03 29.60 8.67
N ALA A 445 -6.99 28.33 8.22
CA ALA A 445 -5.79 27.77 7.60
C ALA A 445 -5.45 28.47 6.28
N LEU A 446 -6.44 28.73 5.42
CA LEU A 446 -6.28 29.44 4.15
C LEU A 446 -5.84 30.90 4.36
N ASP A 447 -6.42 31.60 5.34
CA ASP A 447 -6.02 32.95 5.73
C ASP A 447 -4.55 32.98 6.18
N SER A 448 -4.09 31.94 6.89
CA SER A 448 -2.69 31.82 7.28
C SER A 448 -1.73 31.63 6.09
N VAL A 449 -2.19 30.97 5.02
CA VAL A 449 -1.41 30.83 3.78
C VAL A 449 -1.41 32.14 2.99
N ALA A 450 -2.54 32.84 2.96
CA ALA A 450 -2.63 34.17 2.35
C ALA A 450 -1.76 35.21 3.08
N ALA A 451 -1.54 35.07 4.39
CA ALA A 451 -0.60 35.90 5.14
C ALA A 451 0.86 35.70 4.69
N ASP A 452 1.25 34.48 4.32
CA ASP A 452 2.60 34.15 3.87
C ASP A 452 2.87 34.56 2.41
N PHE A 453 1.91 34.30 1.52
CA PHE A 453 2.11 34.42 0.06
C PHE A 453 1.24 35.49 -0.61
N GLY A 454 0.42 36.19 0.17
CA GLY A 454 -0.57 37.15 -0.33
C GLY A 454 -1.86 36.48 -0.81
N ASN A 455 -2.93 37.27 -0.94
CA ASN A 455 -4.27 36.80 -1.36
C ASN A 455 -4.35 36.19 -2.77
N GLY A 456 -3.27 36.29 -3.56
CA GLY A 456 -3.16 35.73 -4.91
C GLY A 456 -2.39 34.42 -5.00
N PHE A 457 -2.11 33.76 -3.86
CA PHE A 457 -1.39 32.50 -3.82
C PHE A 457 -2.09 31.43 -4.66
N SER A 458 -1.30 30.56 -5.28
CA SER A 458 -1.80 29.43 -6.05
C SER A 458 -2.14 28.25 -5.13
N LEU A 459 -3.37 27.76 -5.21
CA LEU A 459 -3.86 26.59 -4.47
C LEU A 459 -4.19 25.45 -5.42
N THR A 460 -3.69 24.25 -5.12
CA THR A 460 -4.22 23.01 -5.69
C THR A 460 -5.03 22.26 -4.62
N TYR A 461 -6.24 21.81 -4.96
CA TYR A 461 -7.03 20.88 -4.17
C TYR A 461 -6.97 19.49 -4.81
N HIS A 462 -6.54 18.50 -4.02
CA HIS A 462 -6.54 17.10 -4.39
C HIS A 462 -7.55 16.34 -3.51
N PRO A 463 -8.65 15.81 -4.08
CA PRO A 463 -9.73 15.18 -3.33
C PRO A 463 -9.38 13.80 -2.74
N THR A 464 -8.22 13.25 -3.14
CA THR A 464 -7.62 11.95 -2.75
C THR A 464 -8.35 10.72 -3.29
N LEU A 465 -9.68 10.81 -3.44
CA LEU A 465 -10.49 9.86 -4.19
C LEU A 465 -11.30 10.58 -5.29
N PRO A 466 -11.47 9.94 -6.47
CA PRO A 466 -10.77 8.73 -6.87
C PRO A 466 -9.26 8.97 -7.02
N ILE A 467 -8.47 7.91 -6.88
CA ILE A 467 -7.00 8.02 -6.92
C ILE A 467 -6.58 8.65 -8.25
N THR A 468 -5.92 9.79 -8.13
CA THR A 468 -5.43 10.58 -9.25
C THR A 468 -3.97 10.86 -9.00
N ILE A 469 -3.11 10.67 -9.99
CA ILE A 469 -1.68 10.91 -9.90
C ILE A 469 -1.36 12.10 -10.78
N ALA A 470 -0.88 13.19 -10.17
CA ALA A 470 -0.52 14.38 -10.92
C ALA A 470 0.84 14.22 -11.61
N ARG A 471 0.84 14.16 -12.94
CA ARG A 471 2.07 14.27 -13.72
C ARG A 471 2.44 15.72 -13.89
N VAL A 472 3.29 16.22 -13.00
CA VAL A 472 3.66 17.64 -12.93
C VAL A 472 4.71 17.95 -13.99
N CYS A 473 4.30 18.70 -15.00
CA CYS A 473 5.18 19.25 -16.03
C CYS A 473 5.67 20.63 -15.59
N PRO A 474 6.98 20.91 -15.67
CA PRO A 474 7.53 22.23 -15.35
C PRO A 474 7.01 23.34 -16.27
#